data_AF-A0A953DHV5-F1
#
_entry.id   AF-A0A953DHV5-F1
#
_cell.length_a   1.000
_cell.length_b   1.000
_cell.length_c   1.000
_cell.angle_alpha   90.00
_cell.angle_beta   90.00
_cell.angle_gamma   90.00
#
_symmetry.space_group_name_H-M   'P 1'
#
loop_
_entity.id
_entity.type
_entity.pdbx_description
1 polymer ?
#
loop_
_entity_poly.entity_id
_entity_poly.type
_entity_poly.pdbx_seq_one_letter_code
_entity_poly.pdbx_strand_id
1 'polypeptide(L)'
;MAGPRVRFDPEINYYQVLNVPYTATRAEITRAYRTLMRSAHPDRAHTEPERKKAEERAKLLNAAYAVLGKPEVRREYDAAIRQRAVSDALMQRYTGNMPGRPSPFMNRAPVSPQARRAQQRASRSALLHFLLITVLFLAAIVAVVLLVSLVPQAVQALVG
;
A
#
# COMPACT_ATOMS: atom_id res chain seq x y z
N MET A 1 11.19 -39.42 -4.95
CA MET A 1 11.61 -38.27 -5.78
C MET A 1 11.03 -37.00 -5.19
N ALA A 2 11.86 -36.08 -4.69
CA ALA A 2 11.38 -34.80 -4.18
C ALA A 2 10.98 -33.91 -5.37
N GLY A 3 9.74 -33.40 -5.38
CA GLY A 3 9.25 -32.52 -6.44
C GLY A 3 10.06 -31.22 -6.58
N PRO A 4 9.82 -30.43 -7.64
CA PRO A 4 10.53 -29.17 -7.84
C PRO A 4 10.33 -28.25 -6.64
N ARG A 5 11.44 -27.84 -6.00
CA ARG A 5 11.40 -26.89 -4.88
C ARG A 5 10.91 -25.54 -5.41
N VAL A 6 9.94 -24.96 -4.71
CA VAL A 6 9.48 -23.60 -5.02
C VAL A 6 10.64 -22.65 -4.74
N ARG A 7 11.20 -22.05 -5.78
CA ARG A 7 12.21 -20.99 -5.64
C ARG A 7 11.50 -19.69 -5.24
N PHE A 8 12.04 -19.02 -4.23
CA PHE A 8 11.53 -17.74 -3.75
C PHE A 8 12.67 -16.72 -3.69
N ASP A 9 12.32 -15.44 -3.83
CA ASP A 9 13.26 -14.33 -3.74
C ASP A 9 13.37 -13.87 -2.28
N PRO A 10 14.55 -13.97 -1.64
CA PRO A 10 14.75 -13.57 -0.25
C PRO A 10 14.74 -12.05 -0.04
N GLU A 11 14.79 -11.25 -1.10
CA GLU A 11 14.69 -9.78 -1.03
C GLU A 11 13.23 -9.30 -1.00
N ILE A 12 12.29 -10.12 -1.44
CA ILE A 12 10.88 -9.75 -1.56
C ILE A 12 10.11 -10.17 -0.30
N ASN A 13 9.45 -9.21 0.33
CA ASN A 13 8.56 -9.50 1.46
C ASN A 13 7.16 -9.93 0.99
N TYR A 14 6.95 -11.23 0.85
CA TYR A 14 5.65 -11.78 0.40
C TYR A 14 4.47 -11.49 1.34
N TYR A 15 4.70 -11.27 2.63
CA TYR A 15 3.64 -10.88 3.57
C TYR A 15 3.14 -9.47 3.27
N GLN A 16 4.07 -8.56 2.95
CA GLN A 16 3.74 -7.19 2.52
C GLN A 16 3.07 -7.19 1.13
N VAL A 17 3.50 -8.04 0.21
CA VAL A 17 2.86 -8.18 -1.12
C VAL A 17 1.38 -8.58 -0.99
N LEU A 18 1.06 -9.48 -0.05
CA LEU A 18 -0.33 -9.86 0.25
C LEU A 18 -1.01 -8.93 1.26
N ASN A 19 -0.32 -7.93 1.78
CA ASN A 19 -0.80 -7.01 2.81
C ASN A 19 -1.40 -7.74 4.04
N VAL A 20 -0.66 -8.72 4.56
CA VAL A 20 -1.03 -9.52 5.74
C VAL A 20 0.11 -9.52 6.76
N PRO A 21 -0.18 -9.67 8.07
CA PRO A 21 0.86 -9.80 9.08
C PRO A 21 1.61 -11.14 8.96
N TYR A 22 2.81 -11.23 9.51
CA TYR A 22 3.58 -12.48 9.59
C TYR A 22 2.86 -13.61 10.35
N THR A 23 1.96 -13.24 11.26
CA THR A 23 1.10 -14.15 12.04
C THR A 23 -0.13 -14.62 11.28
N ALA A 24 -0.35 -14.16 10.04
CA ALA A 24 -1.55 -14.48 9.28
C ALA A 24 -1.74 -16.00 9.11
N THR A 25 -2.97 -16.44 9.29
CA THR A 25 -3.40 -17.81 9.04
C THR A 25 -3.46 -18.09 7.54
N ARG A 26 -3.46 -19.38 7.17
CA ARG A 26 -3.61 -19.80 5.77
C ARG A 26 -4.92 -19.29 5.14
N ALA A 27 -5.98 -19.20 5.93
CA ALA A 27 -7.26 -18.67 5.48
C ALA A 27 -7.16 -17.17 5.13
N GLU A 28 -6.52 -16.38 5.98
CA GLU A 28 -6.29 -14.94 5.74
C GLU A 28 -5.40 -14.70 4.52
N ILE A 29 -4.31 -15.47 4.37
CA ILE A 29 -3.43 -15.43 3.19
C ILE A 29 -4.23 -15.70 1.91
N THR A 30 -5.07 -16.75 1.93
CA THR A 30 -5.89 -17.11 0.76
C THR A 30 -6.94 -16.05 0.45
N ARG A 31 -7.58 -15.47 1.48
CA ARG A 31 -8.57 -14.40 1.33
C ARG A 31 -7.93 -13.13 0.77
N ALA A 32 -6.75 -12.74 1.27
CA ALA A 32 -6.01 -11.58 0.82
C ALA A 32 -5.59 -11.74 -0.65
N TYR A 33 -4.99 -12.89 -1.00
CA TYR A 33 -4.63 -13.23 -2.37
C TYR A 33 -5.82 -13.10 -3.35
N ARG A 34 -6.95 -13.74 -3.05
CA ARG A 34 -8.17 -13.66 -3.90
C ARG A 34 -8.71 -12.25 -4.05
N THR A 35 -8.56 -11.42 -3.01
CA THR A 35 -9.04 -10.03 -3.04
C THR A 35 -8.12 -9.15 -3.88
N LEU A 36 -6.81 -9.27 -3.68
CA LEU A 36 -5.82 -8.53 -4.43
C LEU A 36 -5.80 -8.94 -5.91
N MET A 37 -5.96 -10.22 -6.23
CA MET A 37 -5.93 -10.68 -7.61
C MET A 37 -7.11 -10.17 -8.44
N ARG A 38 -8.29 -10.02 -7.83
CA ARG A 38 -9.45 -9.36 -8.48
C ARG A 38 -9.17 -7.90 -8.84
N SER A 39 -8.35 -7.21 -8.04
CA SER A 39 -7.94 -5.82 -8.32
C SER A 39 -6.84 -5.72 -9.37
N ALA A 40 -6.02 -6.77 -9.52
CA ALA A 40 -4.91 -6.85 -10.47
C ALA A 40 -5.32 -7.47 -11.83
N HIS A 41 -6.61 -7.65 -12.10
CA HIS A 41 -7.09 -8.24 -13.34
C HIS A 41 -6.93 -7.24 -14.52
N PRO A 42 -6.36 -7.65 -15.67
CA PRO A 42 -6.11 -6.77 -16.81
C PRO A 42 -7.40 -6.18 -17.40
N ASP A 43 -8.55 -6.84 -17.22
CA ASP A 43 -9.86 -6.30 -17.65
C ASP A 43 -10.24 -4.98 -16.96
N ARG A 44 -9.57 -4.60 -15.87
CA ARG A 44 -9.76 -3.30 -15.21
C ARG A 44 -8.83 -2.21 -15.76
N ALA A 45 -7.93 -2.54 -16.67
CA ALA A 45 -7.02 -1.60 -17.31
C ALA A 45 -7.61 -1.10 -18.63
N HIS A 46 -7.54 0.21 -18.85
CA HIS A 46 -8.03 0.84 -20.08
C HIS A 46 -6.89 1.20 -21.03
N THR A 47 -5.64 1.12 -20.56
CA THR A 47 -4.45 1.48 -21.32
C THR A 47 -3.38 0.39 -21.24
N GLU A 48 -2.51 0.33 -22.25
CA GLU A 48 -1.40 -0.64 -22.29
C GLU A 48 -0.44 -0.53 -21.09
N PRO A 49 -0.05 0.67 -20.61
CA PRO A 49 0.78 0.80 -19.42
C PRO A 49 0.11 0.29 -18.14
N GLU A 50 -1.20 0.49 -18.00
CA GLU A 50 -1.97 -0.04 -16.86
C GLU A 50 -2.05 -1.57 -16.90
N ARG A 51 -2.22 -2.13 -18.10
CA ARG A 51 -2.25 -3.58 -18.31
C ARG A 51 -0.93 -4.23 -17.88
N LYS A 52 0.21 -3.64 -18.29
CA LYS A 52 1.54 -4.11 -17.86
C LYS A 52 1.72 -4.05 -16.34
N LYS A 53 1.32 -2.94 -15.70
CA LYS A 53 1.37 -2.81 -14.24
C LYS A 53 0.50 -3.84 -13.52
N ALA A 54 -0.70 -4.10 -14.04
CA ALA A 54 -1.60 -5.11 -13.50
C ALA A 54 -0.98 -6.51 -13.60
N GLU A 55 -0.36 -6.83 -14.74
CA GLU A 55 0.31 -8.11 -14.98
C GLU A 55 1.53 -8.32 -14.05
N GLU A 56 2.37 -7.30 -13.87
CA GLU A 56 3.50 -7.34 -12.93
C GLU A 56 3.02 -7.54 -11.49
N ARG A 57 1.96 -6.82 -11.09
CA ARG A 57 1.35 -6.99 -9.76
C ARG A 57 0.79 -8.40 -9.59
N ALA A 58 0.10 -8.94 -10.59
CA ALA A 58 -0.42 -10.30 -10.57
C ALA A 58 0.70 -11.34 -10.45
N LYS A 59 1.82 -11.16 -11.16
CA LYS A 59 3.01 -12.03 -11.03
C LYS A 59 3.55 -12.05 -9.60
N LEU A 60 3.67 -10.88 -8.96
CA LEU A 60 4.11 -10.78 -7.56
C LEU A 60 3.12 -11.44 -6.59
N LEU A 61 1.82 -11.23 -6.77
CA LEU A 61 0.78 -11.86 -5.94
C LEU A 61 0.79 -13.39 -6.08
N ASN A 62 0.99 -13.91 -7.29
CA ASN A 62 1.14 -15.34 -7.56
C ASN A 62 2.36 -15.92 -6.87
N ALA A 63 3.51 -15.26 -6.96
CA ALA A 63 4.73 -15.67 -6.27
C ALA A 63 4.53 -15.69 -4.75
N ALA A 64 3.92 -14.64 -4.19
CA ALA A 64 3.62 -14.56 -2.77
C ALA A 64 2.71 -15.70 -2.30
N TYR A 65 1.67 -16.02 -3.06
CA TYR A 65 0.77 -17.12 -2.72
C TYR A 65 1.41 -18.50 -2.89
N ALA A 66 2.27 -18.69 -3.90
CA ALA A 66 3.02 -19.93 -4.08
C ALA A 66 3.95 -20.25 -2.89
N VAL A 67 4.50 -19.21 -2.25
CA VAL A 67 5.36 -19.31 -1.07
C VAL A 67 4.54 -19.44 0.22
N LEU A 68 3.63 -18.49 0.47
CA LEU A 68 2.92 -18.40 1.76
C LEU A 68 1.70 -19.32 1.86
N GLY A 69 1.13 -19.76 0.74
CA GLY A 69 -0.07 -20.60 0.70
C GLY A 69 0.17 -22.07 1.05
N LYS A 70 1.43 -22.53 0.94
CA LYS A 70 1.87 -23.89 1.28
C LYS A 70 2.65 -23.87 2.60
N PRO A 71 2.22 -24.62 3.63
CA PRO A 71 2.88 -24.59 4.95
C PRO A 71 4.38 -24.93 4.90
N GLU A 72 4.77 -25.90 4.09
CA GLU A 72 6.17 -26.34 3.97
C GLU A 72 7.06 -25.23 3.39
N VAL A 73 6.64 -24.62 2.28
CA VAL A 73 7.39 -23.55 1.61
C VAL A 73 7.41 -22.29 2.46
N ARG A 74 6.29 -21.96 3.13
CA ARG A 74 6.22 -20.84 4.07
C ARG A 74 7.23 -21.01 5.20
N ARG A 75 7.37 -22.22 5.76
CA ARG A 75 8.35 -22.50 6.82
C ARG A 75 9.78 -22.29 6.35
N GLU A 76 10.11 -22.71 5.13
CA GLU A 76 11.44 -22.49 4.54
C GLU A 76 11.72 -21.00 4.33
N TYR A 77 10.74 -20.27 3.79
CA TYR A 77 10.81 -18.83 3.60
C TYR A 77 10.98 -18.07 4.93
N ASP A 78 10.17 -18.42 5.94
CA ASP A 78 10.26 -17.81 7.27
C ASP A 78 11.61 -18.11 7.95
N ALA A 79 12.17 -19.31 7.74
CA ALA A 79 13.51 -19.66 8.22
C ALA A 79 14.60 -18.84 7.52
N ALA A 80 14.51 -18.66 6.20
CA ALA A 80 15.44 -17.84 5.43
C ALA A 80 15.43 -16.37 5.88
N ILE A 81 14.26 -15.77 6.09
CA ILE A 81 14.15 -14.39 6.60
C ILE A 81 14.78 -14.28 8.00
N ARG A 82 14.51 -15.24 8.89
CA ARG A 82 15.10 -15.23 10.25
C ARG A 82 16.61 -15.35 10.20
N GLN A 83 17.16 -16.25 9.38
CA GLN A 83 18.60 -16.42 9.22
C GLN A 83 19.26 -15.14 8.70
N ARG A 84 18.62 -14.47 7.73
CA ARG A 84 19.08 -13.19 7.23
C ARG A 84 19.09 -12.12 8.30
N ALA A 85 17.99 -11.95 9.04
CA ALA A 85 17.90 -10.97 10.12
C ALA A 85 18.98 -11.21 11.20
N VAL A 86 19.25 -12.48 11.53
CA VAL A 86 20.33 -12.84 12.45
C VAL A 86 21.71 -12.53 11.85
N SER A 87 21.96 -12.89 10.59
CA SER A 87 23.20 -12.58 9.88
C SER A 87 23.47 -11.09 9.82
N ASP A 88 22.47 -10.29 9.46
CA ASP A 88 22.57 -8.84 9.38
C ASP A 88 22.87 -8.23 10.76
N ALA A 89 22.18 -8.71 11.81
CA ALA A 89 22.43 -8.29 13.18
C ALA A 89 23.83 -8.68 13.69
N LEU A 90 24.31 -9.88 13.35
CA LEU A 90 25.67 -10.33 13.67
C LEU A 90 26.70 -9.48 12.93
N MET A 91 26.55 -9.32 11.62
CA MET A 91 27.43 -8.51 10.79
C MET A 91 27.49 -7.08 11.30
N GLN A 92 26.36 -6.48 11.70
CA GLN A 92 26.35 -5.15 12.28
C GLN A 92 27.13 -5.06 13.60
N ARG A 93 27.12 -6.10 14.44
CA ARG A 93 27.96 -6.17 15.65
C ARG A 93 29.45 -6.33 15.31
N TYR A 94 29.78 -7.11 14.27
CA TYR A 94 31.17 -7.31 13.84
C TYR A 94 31.75 -6.08 13.11
N THR A 95 30.97 -5.42 12.25
CA THR A 95 31.40 -4.24 11.50
C THR A 95 31.24 -2.93 12.28
N GLY A 96 30.46 -2.92 13.35
CA GLY A 96 30.16 -1.75 14.18
C GLY A 96 31.37 -1.13 14.89
N ASN A 97 32.56 -1.75 14.81
CA ASN A 97 33.79 -1.27 15.45
C ASN A 97 35.00 -1.16 14.50
N MET A 98 34.79 -1.08 13.17
CA MET A 98 35.89 -0.79 12.22
C MET A 98 36.02 0.71 11.93
N PRO A 99 37.22 1.32 12.12
CA PRO A 99 37.48 2.67 11.63
C PRO A 99 37.59 2.66 10.10
N GLY A 100 36.77 3.47 9.40
CA GLY A 100 36.98 3.79 7.98
C GLY A 100 36.02 3.19 6.94
N ARG A 101 34.96 2.47 7.32
CA ARG A 101 33.89 2.08 6.37
C ARG A 101 32.68 3.01 6.49
N PRO A 102 32.24 3.70 5.41
CA PRO A 102 31.04 4.51 5.47
C PRO A 102 29.82 3.61 5.68
N SER A 103 29.09 3.82 6.78
CA SER A 103 27.84 3.11 7.03
C SER A 103 26.83 3.41 5.91
N PRO A 104 26.08 2.43 5.39
CA PRO A 104 25.03 2.66 4.37
C PRO A 104 23.95 3.66 4.83
N PHE A 105 23.85 3.88 6.15
CA PHE A 105 22.89 4.77 6.78
C PHE A 105 23.37 6.22 6.96
N MET A 106 24.64 6.53 6.68
CA MET A 106 25.21 7.87 6.92
C MET A 106 25.09 8.85 5.75
N ASN A 107 24.57 8.43 4.58
CA ASN A 107 24.29 9.32 3.45
C ASN A 107 22.85 9.87 3.39
N ARG A 108 22.04 9.75 4.46
CA ARG A 108 20.91 10.67 4.62
C ARG A 108 21.44 11.95 5.23
N ALA A 109 21.73 12.92 4.37
CA ALA A 109 21.97 14.29 4.82
C ALA A 109 20.89 14.68 5.84
N PRO A 110 21.26 15.29 6.99
CA PRO A 110 20.28 15.72 7.96
C PRO A 110 19.29 16.64 7.25
N VAL A 111 18.02 16.21 7.18
CA VAL A 111 16.96 17.00 6.55
C VAL A 111 16.96 18.37 7.21
N SER A 112 17.34 19.40 6.43
CA SER A 112 17.61 20.72 6.98
C SER A 112 16.37 21.25 7.72
N PRO A 113 16.54 22.07 8.77
CA PRO A 113 15.39 22.70 9.45
C PRO A 113 14.47 23.44 8.47
N GLN A 114 15.02 23.94 7.36
CA GLN A 114 14.27 24.57 6.27
C GLN A 114 13.42 23.57 5.48
N ALA A 115 13.95 22.39 5.14
CA ALA A 115 13.21 21.33 4.46
C ALA A 115 12.05 20.78 5.32
N ARG A 116 12.25 20.68 6.64
CA ARG A 116 11.17 20.32 7.59
C ARG A 116 10.05 21.36 7.61
N ARG A 117 10.39 22.65 7.60
CA ARG A 117 9.42 23.76 7.53
C ARG A 117 8.67 23.80 6.20
N ALA A 118 9.32 23.48 5.09
CA ALA A 118 8.67 23.36 3.78
C ALA A 118 7.64 22.21 3.75
N GLN A 119 8.00 21.04 4.29
CA GLN A 119 7.05 19.91 4.43
C GLN A 119 5.87 20.24 5.36
N GLN A 120 6.10 20.99 6.45
CA GLN A 120 5.03 21.44 7.36
C GLN A 120 4.10 22.50 6.74
N ARG A 121 4.58 23.31 5.77
CA ARG A 121 3.72 24.24 5.02
C ARG A 121 2.83 23.50 4.03
N ALA A 122 3.33 22.42 3.43
CA ALA A 122 2.58 21.58 2.48
C ALA A 122 1.42 20.81 3.13
N SER A 123 1.50 20.47 4.42
CA SER A 123 0.38 19.81 5.13
C SER A 123 -0.74 20.78 5.53
N ARG A 124 -0.46 22.08 5.62
CA ARG A 124 -1.48 23.11 5.92
C ARG A 124 -2.36 23.39 4.71
N SER A 125 -1.84 23.33 3.48
CA SER A 125 -2.65 23.53 2.28
C SER A 125 -3.63 22.37 2.06
N ALA A 126 -3.21 21.11 2.25
CA ALA A 126 -4.08 19.95 2.03
C ALA A 126 -5.34 19.95 2.91
N LEU A 127 -5.22 20.35 4.17
CA LEU A 127 -6.35 20.47 5.10
C LEU A 127 -7.32 21.60 4.70
N LEU A 128 -6.80 22.73 4.24
CA LEU A 128 -7.62 23.86 3.79
C LEU A 128 -8.42 23.52 2.53
N HIS A 129 -7.83 22.79 1.57
CA HIS A 129 -8.55 22.33 0.38
C HIS A 129 -9.67 21.36 0.74
N PHE A 130 -9.41 20.41 1.65
CA PHE A 130 -10.44 19.48 2.12
C PHE A 130 -11.60 20.23 2.79
N LEU A 131 -11.30 21.19 3.67
CA LEU A 131 -12.29 22.00 4.37
C LEU A 131 -13.13 22.83 3.37
N LEU A 132 -12.48 23.49 2.42
CA LEU A 132 -13.17 24.29 1.39
C LEU A 132 -14.11 23.42 0.54
N ILE A 133 -13.64 22.26 0.07
CA ILE A 133 -14.46 21.31 -0.70
C ILE A 133 -15.66 20.84 0.12
N THR A 134 -15.47 20.50 1.40
CA THR A 134 -16.58 20.06 2.26
C THR A 134 -17.62 21.14 2.48
N VAL A 135 -17.21 22.41 2.66
CA VAL A 135 -18.13 23.53 2.85
C VAL A 135 -18.93 23.82 1.57
N LEU A 136 -18.27 23.83 0.41
CA LEU A 136 -18.95 24.01 -0.87
C LEU A 136 -19.97 22.89 -1.17
N PHE A 137 -19.62 21.64 -0.84
CA PHE A 137 -20.53 20.51 -0.99
C PHE A 137 -21.77 20.64 -0.12
N LEU A 138 -21.61 21.01 1.16
CA LEU A 138 -22.74 21.26 2.06
C LEU A 138 -23.61 22.42 1.59
N ALA A 139 -23.00 23.52 1.14
CA ALA A 139 -23.73 24.67 0.61
C ALA A 139 -24.56 24.30 -0.65
N ALA A 140 -23.99 23.49 -1.54
CA ALA A 140 -24.70 22.99 -2.72
C ALA A 140 -25.89 22.10 -2.35
N ILE A 141 -25.74 21.22 -1.36
CA ILE A 141 -26.86 20.40 -0.85
C ILE A 141 -27.98 21.30 -0.34
N VAL A 142 -27.66 22.29 0.51
CA VAL A 142 -28.65 23.22 1.04
C VAL A 142 -29.36 24.00 -0.07
N ALA A 143 -28.62 24.48 -1.07
CA ALA A 143 -29.19 25.19 -2.21
C ALA A 143 -30.15 24.32 -3.03
N VAL A 144 -29.81 23.05 -3.27
CA VAL A 144 -30.71 22.10 -3.97
C VAL A 144 -31.96 21.83 -3.13
N VAL A 145 -31.82 21.61 -1.82
CA VAL A 145 -32.97 21.39 -0.92
C VAL A 145 -33.90 22.60 -0.91
N LEU A 146 -33.35 23.81 -0.84
CA LEU A 146 -34.14 25.05 -0.91
C LEU A 146 -34.84 25.17 -2.26
N LEU A 147 -34.15 24.92 -3.37
CA LEU A 147 -34.73 24.99 -4.70
C LEU A 147 -35.91 24.00 -4.87
N VAL A 148 -35.74 22.75 -4.43
CA VAL A 148 -36.81 21.75 -4.44
C VAL A 148 -37.99 22.12 -3.53
N SER A 149 -37.73 22.82 -2.41
CA SER A 149 -38.78 23.24 -1.47
C SER A 149 -39.53 24.50 -1.91
N LEU A 150 -38.90 25.37 -2.70
CA LEU A 150 -39.46 26.64 -3.17
C LEU A 150 -40.30 26.48 -4.45
N VAL A 151 -39.92 25.56 -5.34
CA VAL A 151 -40.63 25.32 -6.61
C VAL A 151 -42.11 24.93 -6.44
N PRO A 152 -42.50 24.04 -5.50
CA PRO A 152 -43.90 23.68 -5.29
C PRO A 152 -44.78 24.86 -4.86
N GLN A 153 -44.23 25.77 -4.05
CA GLN A 153 -44.97 26.93 -3.54
C GLN A 153 -45.27 27.94 -4.67
N ALA A 154 -44.31 28.15 -5.57
CA ALA A 154 -44.49 29.04 -6.72
C ALA A 154 -45.50 28.49 -7.75
N VAL A 155 -45.52 27.16 -7.95
CA VAL A 155 -46.47 26.51 -8.87
C VAL A 155 -47.90 26.54 -8.33
N GLN A 156 -48.09 26.32 -7.01
CA GLN A 156 -49.42 26.38 -6.39
C GLN A 156 -50.02 27.80 -6.39
N ALA A 157 -49.19 28.83 -6.26
CA ALA A 157 -49.63 30.23 -6.29
C ALA A 157 -50.03 30.74 -7.70
N LEU A 158 -49.66 30.03 -8.77
CA LEU A 158 -49.96 30.42 -10.15
C LEU A 158 -51.19 29.68 -10.72
N VAL A 159 -51.59 28.56 -10.11
CA VAL A 159 -52.66 27.66 -10.60
C VAL A 159 -53.96 27.80 -9.78
N GLY A 160 -53.94 28.51 -8.64
CA GLY A 160 -55.12 28.84 -7.84
C GLY A 160 -55.52 30.31 -7.98
#